data_AF-A0A651DKZ6-F1
#
_entry.id   AF-A0A651DKZ6-F1
#
_cell.length_a   1.000
_cell.length_b   1.000
_cell.length_c   1.000
_cell.angle_alpha   90.00
_cell.angle_beta   90.00
_cell.angle_gamma   90.00
#
_symmetry.space_group_name_H-M   'P 1'
#
loop_
_entity.id
_entity.type
_entity.pdbx_description
1 polymer ?
#
loop_
_entity_poly.entity_id
_entity_poly.type
_entity_poly.pdbx_seq_one_letter_code
_entity_poly.pdbx_strand_id
1 'polypeptide(L)'
;MRRPSKSILVLWGLCAFLLLVGAWAGGAEWAGEPGAGAISAPSVSQDAGAEAPQDTVGEVDPAQALVEGDPFAPVDPELAEQWTVESLDTPLVDRLRSLLGLLAIGLIAWLLSVNRRKIPWRVVIWGVSLQLLFAIFILKTPMGAGLFAVLNTLVVALLGFTVEGARFIFGDLVFNTVPVGVGEPGMAPMEETTGMVAQTGAFFAFNVLPTIIFFSSLMSLLYHLGVMQILVRGMAWVMQKTMRTSGAETLSAAGNIFVGQTEAPLLVKPFVARMTNSELMAVMTGGFATVAGGVLAAFVGMLVAYFPDIAGHLIAASVMSAPAALVIAKIMVPEDGDPETATGMAVDPEKRFVNSIDAAAGGAAEGLQLALNVGAMLLAFIALIAMINAGIGWMGGFVGYPELSLELILGWGLAPLAWLMGVTWTDAVAVGSLMGLKTVVNEFVAFLQLSTILGEGGLEPRSVIIATYALSGFANFSSIAIQIGGIGGIAPSRRQDLSRLGLRAMIAGSLAAFMTATIAGMLL
;
A
#
# COMPACT_ATOMS: atom_id res chain seq x y z
N MET A 1 25.12 -29.84 -24.97
CA MET A 1 24.91 -28.64 -24.12
C MET A 1 23.87 -27.75 -24.78
N ARG A 2 22.65 -27.65 -24.21
CA ARG A 2 21.62 -26.72 -24.71
C ARG A 2 21.99 -25.31 -24.24
N ARG A 3 22.10 -24.35 -25.16
CA ARG A 3 22.32 -22.94 -24.82
C ARG A 3 21.17 -22.48 -23.90
N PRO A 4 21.44 -21.72 -22.82
CA PRO A 4 20.37 -21.16 -22.00
C PRO A 4 19.45 -20.31 -22.89
N SER A 5 18.13 -20.40 -22.65
CA SER A 5 17.16 -19.63 -23.43
C SER A 5 17.46 -18.14 -23.27
N LYS A 6 17.25 -17.34 -24.32
CA LYS A 6 17.48 -15.88 -24.28
C LYS A 6 16.76 -15.22 -23.10
N SER A 7 15.62 -15.78 -22.68
CA SER A 7 14.85 -15.36 -21.52
C SER A 7 15.60 -15.51 -20.19
N ILE A 8 16.39 -16.58 -20.03
CA ILE A 8 17.22 -16.79 -18.84
C ILE A 8 18.32 -15.74 -18.79
N LEU A 9 19.04 -15.49 -19.89
CA LEU A 9 20.08 -14.44 -19.92
C LEU A 9 19.54 -13.04 -19.57
N VAL A 10 18.34 -12.70 -20.03
CA VAL A 10 17.66 -11.44 -19.67
C VAL A 10 17.26 -11.43 -18.20
N LEU A 11 16.76 -12.55 -17.66
CA LEU A 11 16.41 -12.67 -16.23
C LEU A 11 17.63 -12.51 -15.33
N TRP A 12 18.75 -13.13 -15.70
CA TRP A 12 20.02 -12.98 -14.98
C TRP A 12 20.56 -11.56 -15.08
N GLY A 13 20.42 -10.90 -16.24
CA GLY A 13 20.76 -9.49 -16.41
C GLY A 13 19.89 -8.56 -15.56
N LEU A 14 18.59 -8.80 -15.48
CA LEU A 14 17.65 -7.99 -14.69
C LEU A 14 17.82 -8.23 -13.18
N CYS A 15 17.98 -9.48 -12.74
CA CYS A 15 18.27 -9.79 -11.35
C CYS A 15 19.64 -9.23 -10.93
N ALA A 16 20.66 -9.35 -11.77
CA ALA A 16 21.95 -8.72 -11.53
C ALA A 16 21.82 -7.20 -11.49
N PHE A 17 21.03 -6.58 -12.37
CA PHE A 17 20.77 -5.15 -12.36
C PHE A 17 20.05 -4.70 -11.09
N LEU A 18 18.97 -5.39 -10.67
CA LEU A 18 18.23 -5.06 -9.44
C LEU A 18 19.07 -5.29 -8.18
N LEU A 19 19.89 -6.34 -8.15
CA LEU A 19 20.85 -6.60 -7.06
C LEU A 19 21.99 -5.58 -7.05
N LEU A 20 22.48 -5.16 -8.21
CA LEU A 20 23.50 -4.11 -8.33
C LEU A 20 22.95 -2.74 -7.94
N VAL A 21 21.69 -2.43 -8.29
CA VAL A 21 21.01 -1.22 -7.85
C VAL A 21 20.80 -1.23 -6.33
N GLY A 22 20.36 -2.34 -5.75
CA GLY A 22 20.25 -2.49 -4.29
C GLY A 22 21.60 -2.38 -3.57
N ALA A 23 22.67 -2.97 -4.14
CA ALA A 23 24.02 -2.90 -3.60
C ALA A 23 24.67 -1.51 -3.77
N TRP A 24 24.37 -0.81 -4.87
CA TRP A 24 24.82 0.56 -5.12
C TRP A 24 24.11 1.56 -4.20
N ALA A 25 22.79 1.42 -4.03
CA ALA A 25 22.02 2.24 -3.09
C ALA A 25 22.44 2.01 -1.63
N GLY A 26 22.80 0.77 -1.25
CA GLY A 26 23.31 0.45 0.09
C GLY A 26 24.77 0.85 0.37
N GLY A 27 25.52 1.30 -0.65
CA GLY A 27 26.94 1.65 -0.53
C GLY A 27 27.28 3.13 -0.75
N ALA A 28 26.30 3.97 -1.08
CA ALA A 28 26.50 5.39 -1.30
C ALA A 28 26.35 6.17 0.02
N GLU A 29 27.40 6.18 0.85
CA GLU A 29 27.63 7.33 1.73
C GLU A 29 27.85 8.55 0.83
N TRP A 30 27.08 9.61 1.08
CA TRP A 30 27.09 10.86 0.32
C TRP A 30 28.39 11.63 0.62
N ALA A 31 29.50 11.19 0.05
CA ALA A 31 30.80 11.88 0.12
C ALA A 31 30.81 13.06 -0.87
N GLY A 32 30.16 14.15 -0.47
CA GLY A 32 30.30 15.47 -1.08
C GLY A 32 31.26 16.34 -0.26
N GLU A 33 32.57 16.10 -0.35
CA GLU A 33 33.53 17.16 0.01
C GLU A 33 33.63 18.16 -1.15
N PRO A 34 33.47 19.48 -0.91
CA PRO A 34 33.70 20.48 -1.94
C PRO A 34 35.20 20.60 -2.24
N GLY A 35 35.56 20.32 -3.49
CA GLY A 35 36.93 20.34 -3.97
C GLY A 35 37.64 21.68 -3.75
N ALA A 36 38.81 21.61 -3.12
CA ALA A 36 39.78 22.68 -3.04
C ALA A 36 40.35 23.00 -4.44
N GLY A 37 39.95 24.14 -5.00
CA GLY A 37 40.60 24.80 -6.14
C GLY A 37 41.16 26.14 -5.67
N ALA A 38 42.47 26.19 -5.45
CA ALA A 38 43.19 27.36 -4.98
C ALA A 38 43.08 28.54 -5.97
N ILE A 39 42.57 29.69 -5.51
CA ILE A 39 42.92 31.01 -6.05
C ILE A 39 43.12 31.98 -4.88
N SER A 40 44.26 32.65 -4.93
CA SER A 40 44.89 33.58 -3.99
C SER A 40 44.02 34.71 -3.43
N ALA A 41 44.16 34.93 -2.12
CA ALA A 41 43.72 36.14 -1.43
C ALA A 41 44.48 37.40 -1.89
N PRO A 42 43.85 38.58 -1.69
CA PRO A 42 44.57 39.69 -1.11
C PRO A 42 43.93 40.15 0.20
N SER A 43 44.81 40.45 1.15
CA SER A 43 44.59 41.04 2.46
C SER A 43 44.03 42.47 2.39
N VAL A 44 43.01 42.80 3.18
CA VAL A 44 42.85 44.14 3.81
C VAL A 44 42.16 43.97 5.18
N SER A 45 42.59 44.85 6.09
CA SER A 45 42.47 44.95 7.55
C SER A 45 41.12 45.36 8.15
N GLN A 46 40.94 44.95 9.43
CA GLN A 46 40.37 45.66 10.60
C GLN A 46 39.25 46.70 10.38
N ASP A 47 38.05 46.51 10.97
CA ASP A 47 37.69 46.96 12.34
C ASP A 47 36.17 46.91 12.61
N ALA A 48 35.85 46.91 13.92
CA ALA A 48 34.59 47.35 14.57
C ALA A 48 33.40 46.37 14.74
N GLY A 49 33.45 45.64 15.86
CA GLY A 49 32.50 45.69 16.98
C GLY A 49 30.98 45.82 16.75
N ALA A 50 30.25 44.77 17.12
CA ALA A 50 28.99 44.87 17.87
C ALA A 50 28.69 43.51 18.55
N GLU A 51 28.50 43.55 19.86
CA GLU A 51 28.11 42.41 20.71
C GLU A 51 26.73 41.86 20.32
N ALA A 52 26.61 40.55 20.18
CA ALA A 52 25.32 39.84 20.09
C ALA A 52 25.02 39.15 21.43
N PRO A 53 23.78 39.21 21.95
CA PRO A 53 23.42 38.53 23.18
C PRO A 53 23.30 37.01 22.96
N GLN A 54 23.79 36.26 23.93
CA GLN A 54 23.68 34.81 24.06
C GLN A 54 22.23 34.38 24.36
N ASP A 55 21.94 33.15 23.95
CA ASP A 55 20.92 32.23 24.47
C ASP A 55 19.44 32.54 24.22
N THR A 56 18.96 32.03 23.08
CA THR A 56 17.75 31.20 23.06
C THR A 56 18.06 29.94 22.27
N VAL A 57 18.32 28.83 22.96
CA VAL A 57 18.16 27.49 22.38
C VAL A 57 16.68 27.39 22.03
N GLY A 58 16.37 27.66 20.76
CA GLY A 58 15.08 27.29 20.20
C GLY A 58 14.99 25.78 20.29
N GLU A 59 14.06 25.31 21.10
CA GLU A 59 13.57 23.93 21.06
C GLU A 59 13.13 23.70 19.61
N VAL A 60 13.97 23.02 18.82
CA VAL A 60 13.65 22.67 17.44
C VAL A 60 12.59 21.58 17.57
N ASP A 61 11.36 21.96 17.24
CA ASP A 61 10.25 21.03 17.10
C ASP A 61 10.66 19.95 16.08
N PRO A 62 10.72 18.65 16.45
CA PRO A 62 11.08 17.59 15.52
C PRO A 62 10.12 17.51 14.31
N ALA A 63 8.89 18.04 14.43
CA ALA A 63 7.96 18.18 13.31
C ALA A 63 8.42 19.23 12.27
N GLN A 64 9.25 20.20 12.64
CA GLN A 64 9.81 21.20 11.73
C GLN A 64 11.09 20.71 11.01
N ALA A 65 11.87 19.82 11.62
CA ALA A 65 13.06 19.24 10.97
C ALA A 65 12.68 18.27 9.83
N LEU A 66 11.54 17.59 9.94
CA LEU A 66 10.98 16.70 8.91
C LEU A 66 10.45 17.43 7.66
N VAL A 67 10.42 18.77 7.70
CA VAL A 67 9.90 19.62 6.63
C VAL A 67 11.01 20.13 5.71
N GLU A 68 12.28 20.14 6.14
CA GLU A 68 13.40 20.72 5.36
C GLU A 68 14.15 19.72 4.47
N GLY A 69 13.77 18.45 4.44
CA GLY A 69 14.54 17.37 3.79
C GLY A 69 13.85 16.65 2.63
N ASP A 70 14.67 16.08 1.75
CA ASP A 70 14.27 14.98 0.85
C ASP A 70 13.50 13.92 1.67
N PRO A 71 12.25 13.56 1.30
CA PRO A 71 11.48 12.54 2.03
C PRO A 71 12.11 11.13 1.99
N PHE A 72 13.19 10.97 1.22
CA PHE A 72 14.04 9.78 1.17
C PHE A 72 15.41 9.97 1.85
N ALA A 73 15.61 11.09 2.54
CA ALA A 73 16.78 11.30 3.41
C ALA A 73 16.85 10.22 4.49
N PRO A 74 18.04 9.96 5.07
CA PRO A 74 18.19 9.02 6.17
C PRO A 74 17.18 9.32 7.28
N VAL A 75 16.49 8.28 7.74
CA VAL A 75 15.47 8.36 8.80
C VAL A 75 16.02 9.11 10.00
N ASP A 76 15.26 10.08 10.51
CA ASP A 76 15.57 10.76 11.76
C ASP A 76 15.81 9.71 12.88
N PRO A 77 16.98 9.71 13.54
CA PRO A 77 17.29 8.76 14.61
C PRO A 77 16.22 8.69 15.71
N GLU A 78 15.59 9.81 16.08
CA GLU A 78 14.52 9.82 17.09
C GLU A 78 13.25 9.12 16.58
N LEU A 79 12.91 9.33 15.31
CA LEU A 79 11.79 8.65 14.67
C LEU A 79 12.06 7.16 14.50
N ALA A 80 13.31 6.76 14.22
CA ALA A 80 13.72 5.36 14.16
C ALA A 80 13.61 4.65 15.53
N GLU A 81 13.90 5.35 16.63
CA GLU A 81 13.74 4.80 18.00
C GLU A 81 12.29 4.45 18.33
N GLN A 82 11.32 5.20 17.80
CA GLN A 82 9.88 4.94 17.97
C GLN A 82 9.44 3.57 17.41
N TRP A 83 10.14 3.03 16.41
CA TRP A 83 9.81 1.78 15.73
C TRP A 83 10.66 0.57 16.18
N THR A 84 11.37 0.70 17.30
CA THR A 84 12.22 -0.37 17.83
C THR A 84 11.42 -1.58 18.31
N VAL A 85 12.08 -2.75 18.36
CA VAL A 85 11.45 -4.00 18.84
C VAL A 85 10.89 -3.87 20.26
N GLU A 86 11.50 -3.02 21.09
CA GLU A 86 11.09 -2.78 22.47
C GLU A 86 9.80 -1.94 22.56
N SER A 87 9.61 -0.96 21.68
CA SER A 87 8.34 -0.19 21.59
C SER A 87 7.19 -1.03 21.04
N LEU A 88 7.51 -2.10 20.32
CA LEU A 88 6.55 -3.03 19.72
C LEU A 88 6.27 -4.27 20.59
N ASP A 89 7.06 -4.55 21.63
CA ASP A 89 6.87 -5.75 22.47
C ASP A 89 5.70 -5.55 23.46
N THR A 90 4.51 -5.97 23.02
CA THR A 90 3.30 -5.79 23.82
C THR A 90 3.00 -6.93 24.79
N PRO A 91 2.31 -6.64 25.91
CA PRO A 91 1.90 -7.66 26.88
C PRO A 91 1.14 -8.83 26.22
N LEU A 92 1.29 -10.02 26.82
CA LEU A 92 0.59 -11.24 26.37
C LEU A 92 -0.94 -11.02 26.22
N VAL A 93 -1.52 -10.15 27.04
CA VAL A 93 -2.95 -9.83 27.02
C VAL A 93 -3.37 -9.18 25.70
N ASP A 94 -2.58 -8.25 25.15
CA ASP A 94 -2.88 -7.58 23.88
C ASP A 94 -2.75 -8.54 22.70
N ARG A 95 -1.78 -9.47 22.76
CA ARG A 95 -1.64 -10.54 21.76
C ARG A 95 -2.80 -11.54 21.82
N LEU A 96 -3.28 -11.89 23.03
CA LEU A 96 -4.46 -12.71 23.22
C LEU A 96 -5.74 -12.01 22.74
N ARG A 97 -5.83 -10.68 22.86
CA ARG A 97 -6.93 -9.90 22.28
C ARG A 97 -6.97 -10.06 20.76
N SER A 98 -5.83 -9.92 20.08
CA SER A 98 -5.76 -10.18 18.63
C SER A 98 -6.16 -11.62 18.28
N LEU A 99 -5.82 -12.62 19.09
CA LEU A 99 -6.30 -13.99 18.88
C LEU A 99 -7.85 -14.08 18.93
N LEU A 100 -8.49 -13.39 19.89
CA LEU A 100 -9.95 -13.27 19.94
C LEU A 100 -10.50 -12.52 18.72
N GLY A 101 -9.81 -11.48 18.25
CA GLY A 101 -10.14 -10.78 17.00
C GLY A 101 -10.15 -11.70 15.79
N LEU A 102 -9.16 -12.60 15.68
CA LEU A 102 -9.07 -13.55 14.57
C LEU A 102 -10.27 -14.50 14.56
N LEU A 103 -10.67 -14.98 15.74
CA LEU A 103 -11.87 -15.79 15.92
C LEU A 103 -13.15 -15.00 15.63
N ALA A 104 -13.22 -13.73 16.05
CA ALA A 104 -14.36 -12.86 15.80
C ALA A 104 -14.55 -12.57 14.30
N ILE A 105 -13.47 -12.28 13.57
CA ILE A 105 -13.50 -12.09 12.10
C ILE A 105 -13.96 -13.38 11.41
N GLY A 106 -13.41 -14.53 11.81
CA GLY A 106 -13.87 -15.83 11.32
C GLY A 106 -15.35 -16.10 11.62
N LEU A 107 -15.82 -15.72 12.80
CA LEU A 107 -17.23 -15.82 13.20
C LEU A 107 -18.12 -14.91 12.37
N ILE A 108 -17.72 -13.66 12.11
CA ILE A 108 -18.46 -12.73 11.25
C ILE A 108 -18.58 -13.32 9.83
N ALA A 109 -17.48 -13.82 9.27
CA ALA A 109 -17.49 -14.48 7.96
C ALA A 109 -18.42 -15.71 7.95
N TRP A 110 -18.39 -16.52 9.02
CA TRP A 110 -19.26 -17.69 9.18
C TRP A 110 -20.75 -17.31 9.30
N LEU A 111 -21.06 -16.25 10.03
CA LEU A 111 -22.43 -15.74 10.19
C LEU A 111 -22.99 -15.27 8.84
N LEU A 112 -22.15 -14.65 8.01
CA LEU A 112 -22.47 -14.19 6.66
C LEU A 112 -22.40 -15.30 5.58
N SER A 113 -22.08 -16.53 5.97
CA SER A 113 -21.98 -17.66 5.05
C SER A 113 -23.31 -18.09 4.44
N VAL A 114 -23.32 -18.32 3.13
CA VAL A 114 -24.47 -18.87 2.40
C VAL A 114 -24.74 -20.33 2.80
N ASN A 115 -23.70 -21.11 3.14
CA ASN A 115 -23.86 -22.51 3.52
C ASN A 115 -22.83 -22.96 4.56
N ARG A 116 -23.17 -22.78 5.83
CA ARG A 116 -22.31 -23.09 6.99
C ARG A 116 -21.88 -24.56 7.11
N ARG A 117 -22.53 -25.48 6.39
CA ARG A 117 -22.22 -26.93 6.43
C ARG A 117 -21.13 -27.35 5.44
N LYS A 118 -20.88 -26.54 4.39
CA LYS A 118 -19.93 -26.87 3.30
C LYS A 118 -18.58 -26.16 3.43
N ILE A 119 -18.27 -25.59 4.59
CA ILE A 119 -17.05 -24.81 4.78
C ILE A 119 -15.82 -25.71 4.57
N PRO A 120 -14.91 -25.37 3.64
CA PRO A 120 -13.74 -26.18 3.36
C PRO A 120 -12.66 -25.93 4.43
N TRP A 121 -12.75 -26.63 5.56
CA TRP A 121 -11.84 -26.47 6.70
C TRP A 121 -10.36 -26.59 6.34
N ARG A 122 -10.02 -27.37 5.30
CA ARG A 122 -8.65 -27.42 4.77
C ARG A 122 -8.17 -26.05 4.29
N VAL A 123 -8.99 -25.31 3.55
CA VAL A 123 -8.69 -23.96 3.06
C VAL A 123 -8.55 -23.01 4.24
N VAL A 124 -9.46 -23.08 5.20
CA VAL A 124 -9.45 -22.23 6.41
C VAL A 124 -8.16 -22.44 7.21
N ILE A 125 -7.84 -23.69 7.56
CA ILE A 125 -6.66 -24.02 8.36
C ILE A 125 -5.39 -23.62 7.62
N TRP A 126 -5.21 -24.07 6.37
CA TRP A 126 -3.99 -23.77 5.61
C TRP A 126 -3.87 -22.28 5.28
N GLY A 127 -4.95 -21.60 4.94
CA GLY A 127 -4.88 -20.17 4.63
C GLY A 127 -4.52 -19.32 5.84
N VAL A 128 -5.05 -19.63 7.03
CA VAL A 128 -4.62 -18.98 8.28
C VAL A 128 -3.18 -19.37 8.62
N SER A 129 -2.80 -20.64 8.48
CA SER A 129 -1.42 -21.09 8.73
C SER A 129 -0.41 -20.45 7.77
N LEU A 130 -0.73 -20.27 6.49
CA LEU A 130 0.17 -19.62 5.53
C LEU A 130 0.42 -18.16 5.90
N GLN A 131 -0.62 -17.43 6.31
CA GLN A 131 -0.47 -16.06 6.81
C GLN A 131 0.42 -16.02 8.06
N LEU A 132 0.15 -16.89 9.04
CA LEU A 132 0.92 -16.95 10.29
C LEU A 132 2.38 -17.34 10.05
N LEU A 133 2.63 -18.36 9.22
CA LEU A 133 3.99 -18.81 8.90
C LEU A 133 4.76 -17.72 8.19
N PHE A 134 4.14 -17.03 7.23
CA PHE A 134 4.78 -15.93 6.52
C PHE A 134 5.05 -14.73 7.45
N ALA A 135 4.08 -14.36 8.28
CA ALA A 135 4.23 -13.25 9.23
C ALA A 135 5.28 -13.56 10.30
N ILE A 136 5.33 -14.78 10.85
CA ILE A 136 6.39 -15.22 11.77
C ILE A 136 7.74 -15.21 11.06
N PHE A 137 7.81 -15.72 9.83
CA PHE A 137 9.05 -15.71 9.05
C PHE A 137 9.58 -14.29 8.91
N ILE A 138 8.76 -13.35 8.43
CA ILE A 138 9.18 -11.96 8.19
C ILE A 138 9.44 -11.18 9.48
N LEU A 139 8.55 -11.26 10.48
CA LEU A 139 8.59 -10.39 11.66
C LEU A 139 9.43 -10.94 12.83
N LYS A 140 9.64 -12.25 12.90
CA LYS A 140 10.28 -12.90 14.06
C LYS A 140 11.58 -13.63 13.75
N THR A 141 11.97 -13.78 12.48
CA THR A 141 13.23 -14.44 12.13
C THR A 141 14.27 -13.45 11.60
N PRO A 142 15.57 -13.59 11.94
CA PRO A 142 16.62 -12.72 11.41
C PRO A 142 16.71 -12.75 9.88
N MET A 143 16.46 -13.93 9.28
CA MET A 143 16.46 -14.07 7.82
C MET A 143 15.29 -13.32 7.18
N GLY A 144 14.11 -13.40 7.77
CA GLY A 144 12.93 -12.67 7.29
C GLY A 144 13.06 -11.17 7.47
N ALA A 145 13.61 -10.71 8.61
CA ALA A 145 13.94 -9.31 8.83
C ALA A 145 14.93 -8.79 7.79
N GLY A 146 15.97 -9.57 7.45
CA GLY A 146 16.91 -9.24 6.38
C GLY A 146 16.24 -9.15 5.00
N LEU A 147 15.38 -10.11 4.65
CA LEU A 147 14.60 -10.06 3.42
C LEU A 147 13.65 -8.84 3.39
N PHE A 148 12.99 -8.56 4.50
CA PHE A 148 12.06 -7.45 4.66
C PHE A 148 12.75 -6.11 4.49
N ALA A 149 13.92 -5.92 5.12
CA ALA A 149 14.75 -4.74 4.95
C ALA A 149 15.15 -4.55 3.48
N VAL A 150 15.61 -5.62 2.81
CA VAL A 150 15.96 -5.56 1.36
C VAL A 150 14.76 -5.15 0.52
N LEU A 151 13.56 -5.68 0.79
CA LEU A 151 12.35 -5.30 0.08
C LEU A 151 11.96 -3.84 0.35
N ASN A 152 12.07 -3.38 1.60
CA ASN A 152 11.81 -2.00 1.98
C ASN A 152 12.75 -1.05 1.22
N THR A 153 14.07 -1.28 1.31
CA THR A 153 15.09 -0.49 0.61
C THR A 153 14.89 -0.51 -0.91
N LEU A 154 14.52 -1.65 -1.49
CA LEU A 154 14.26 -1.74 -2.93
C LEU A 154 13.11 -0.84 -3.36
N VAL A 155 11.97 -0.87 -2.64
CA VAL A 155 10.81 -0.03 -2.99
C VAL A 155 11.13 1.45 -2.79
N VAL A 156 11.79 1.79 -1.69
CA VAL A 156 12.22 3.17 -1.41
C VAL A 156 13.17 3.68 -2.51
N ALA A 157 14.13 2.87 -2.95
CA ALA A 157 15.01 3.23 -4.06
C ALA A 157 14.25 3.41 -5.38
N LEU A 158 13.26 2.56 -5.66
CA LEU A 158 12.39 2.71 -6.84
C LEU A 158 11.56 3.99 -6.80
N LEU A 159 11.13 4.43 -5.61
CA LEU A 159 10.48 5.73 -5.44
C LEU A 159 11.45 6.88 -5.71
N GLY A 160 12.69 6.79 -5.26
CA GLY A 160 13.75 7.76 -5.58
C GLY A 160 13.93 7.96 -7.08
N PHE A 161 13.92 6.89 -7.89
CA PHE A 161 13.96 7.02 -9.35
C PHE A 161 12.72 7.70 -9.94
N THR A 162 11.57 7.58 -9.29
CA THR A 162 10.36 8.29 -9.70
C THR A 162 10.52 9.79 -9.47
N VAL A 163 11.13 10.19 -8.34
CA VAL A 163 11.38 11.61 -8.03
C VAL A 163 12.21 12.27 -9.11
N GLU A 164 13.25 11.61 -9.62
CA GLU A 164 14.05 12.13 -10.74
C GLU A 164 13.20 12.40 -12.00
N GLY A 165 12.32 11.45 -12.35
CA GLY A 165 11.39 11.61 -13.48
C GLY A 165 10.36 12.72 -13.25
N ALA A 166 9.84 12.84 -12.02
CA ALA A 166 8.88 13.88 -11.65
C ALA A 166 9.54 15.26 -11.62
N ARG A 167 10.77 15.37 -11.08
CA ARG A 167 11.54 16.62 -11.00
C ARG A 167 11.89 17.14 -12.39
N PHE A 168 12.17 16.27 -13.34
CA PHE A 168 12.35 16.66 -14.74
C PHE A 168 11.10 17.35 -15.33
N ILE A 169 9.90 16.91 -14.96
CA ILE A 169 8.62 17.43 -15.50
C ILE A 169 8.13 18.65 -14.71
N PHE A 170 8.24 18.62 -13.38
CA PHE A 170 7.58 19.55 -12.46
C PHE A 170 8.54 20.43 -11.66
N GLY A 171 9.86 20.25 -11.80
CA GLY A 171 10.86 20.98 -11.02
C GLY A 171 10.76 20.67 -9.53
N ASP A 172 11.00 21.66 -8.68
CA ASP A 172 11.05 21.48 -7.23
C ASP A 172 9.65 21.38 -6.57
N LEU A 173 8.55 21.51 -7.34
CA LEU A 173 7.18 21.26 -6.86
C LEU A 173 6.95 19.82 -6.36
N VAL A 174 7.89 18.92 -6.66
CA VAL A 174 7.89 17.54 -6.17
C VAL A 174 8.22 17.43 -4.68
N PHE A 175 8.70 18.50 -4.04
CA PHE A 175 9.01 18.56 -2.61
C PHE A 175 7.94 19.34 -1.83
N ASN A 176 7.83 19.07 -0.53
CA ASN A 176 6.92 19.81 0.36
C ASN A 176 7.37 21.28 0.52
N THR A 177 8.67 21.50 0.54
CA THR A 177 9.32 22.80 0.63
C THR A 177 10.02 23.13 -0.67
N VAL A 178 9.67 24.27 -1.24
CA VAL A 178 10.27 24.78 -2.47
C VAL A 178 11.17 25.96 -2.10
N PRO A 179 12.44 26.00 -2.55
CA PRO A 179 13.28 27.16 -2.34
C PRO A 179 12.62 28.42 -2.89
N VAL A 180 12.64 29.50 -2.11
CA VAL A 180 12.19 30.82 -2.58
C VAL A 180 13.39 31.73 -2.76
N GLY A 181 13.30 32.62 -3.75
CA GLY A 181 14.42 33.43 -4.16
C GLY A 181 14.02 34.73 -4.82
N VAL A 182 15.01 35.55 -5.12
CA VAL A 182 14.87 36.76 -5.93
C VAL A 182 15.32 36.47 -7.35
N GLY A 183 14.51 36.87 -8.33
CA GLY A 183 14.79 36.70 -9.75
C GLY A 183 13.80 37.49 -10.60
N GLU A 184 14.09 37.63 -11.88
CA GLU A 184 13.13 38.24 -12.81
C GLU A 184 11.91 37.31 -12.97
N PRO A 185 10.67 37.82 -12.88
CA PRO A 185 9.47 37.01 -13.08
C PRO A 185 9.49 36.26 -14.42
N GLY A 186 9.44 34.93 -14.37
CA GLY A 186 9.42 34.06 -15.56
C GLY A 186 10.80 33.68 -16.11
N MET A 187 11.90 34.06 -15.45
CA MET A 187 13.27 33.66 -15.80
C MET A 187 13.84 32.69 -14.76
N ALA A 188 14.50 31.62 -15.23
CA ALA A 188 15.26 30.69 -14.41
C ALA A 188 16.75 30.74 -14.79
N PRO A 189 17.69 30.56 -13.85
CA PRO A 189 17.49 30.27 -12.42
C PRO A 189 17.19 31.53 -11.58
N MET A 190 16.48 31.36 -10.45
CA MET A 190 16.33 32.39 -9.42
C MET A 190 17.47 32.28 -8.40
N GLU A 191 17.86 33.38 -7.75
CA GLU A 191 18.80 33.36 -6.64
C GLU A 191 18.05 32.97 -5.35
N GLU A 192 18.27 31.74 -4.89
CA GLU A 192 17.67 31.22 -3.65
C GLU A 192 18.06 32.08 -2.44
N THR A 193 17.06 32.42 -1.62
CA THR A 193 17.28 33.08 -0.35
C THR A 193 17.49 32.02 0.72
N THR A 194 18.73 31.89 1.19
CA THR A 194 19.13 30.88 2.18
C THR A 194 18.22 30.92 3.41
N GLY A 195 17.68 29.76 3.79
CA GLY A 195 16.81 29.59 4.95
C GLY A 195 15.34 29.98 4.74
N MET A 196 14.93 30.35 3.51
CA MET A 196 13.52 30.58 3.19
C MET A 196 13.00 29.56 2.18
N VAL A 197 11.88 28.92 2.54
CA VAL A 197 11.17 27.95 1.71
C VAL A 197 9.67 28.25 1.70
N ALA A 198 9.00 27.91 0.60
CA ALA A 198 7.54 27.91 0.50
C ALA A 198 7.01 26.49 0.71
N GLN A 199 6.07 26.34 1.64
CA GLN A 199 5.26 25.12 1.73
C GLN A 199 4.11 25.20 0.73
N THR A 200 4.15 24.35 -0.30
CA THR A 200 3.19 24.45 -1.42
C THR A 200 1.95 23.58 -1.23
N GLY A 201 2.02 22.55 -0.38
CA GLY A 201 1.00 21.51 -0.28
C GLY A 201 0.83 20.68 -1.57
N ALA A 202 1.75 20.83 -2.53
CA ALA A 202 1.62 20.28 -3.87
C ALA A 202 2.24 18.88 -4.02
N PHE A 203 2.92 18.40 -2.97
CA PHE A 203 3.61 17.11 -2.90
C PHE A 203 2.73 15.94 -3.36
N PHE A 204 1.46 15.90 -2.97
CA PHE A 204 0.57 14.83 -3.39
C PHE A 204 0.42 14.77 -4.92
N ALA A 205 0.17 15.90 -5.56
CA ALA A 205 -0.08 15.96 -7.00
C ALA A 205 1.19 15.71 -7.82
N PHE A 206 2.34 16.21 -7.37
CA PHE A 206 3.58 16.19 -8.14
C PHE A 206 4.61 15.14 -7.71
N ASN A 207 4.46 14.53 -6.54
CA ASN A 207 5.32 13.44 -6.08
C ASN A 207 4.54 12.11 -6.06
N VAL A 208 3.41 12.06 -5.35
CA VAL A 208 2.66 10.82 -5.13
C VAL A 208 1.99 10.30 -6.39
N LEU A 209 1.26 11.13 -7.15
CA LEU A 209 0.58 10.66 -8.37
C LEU A 209 1.55 10.15 -9.46
N PRO A 210 2.71 10.77 -9.73
CA PRO A 210 3.70 10.22 -10.67
C PRO A 210 4.23 8.83 -10.33
N THR A 211 4.27 8.44 -9.05
CA THR A 211 4.67 7.07 -8.65
C THR A 211 3.76 6.01 -9.27
N ILE A 212 2.47 6.30 -9.38
CA ILE A 212 1.49 5.39 -10.01
C ILE A 212 1.85 5.16 -11.48
N ILE A 213 2.29 6.20 -12.20
CA ILE A 213 2.68 6.14 -13.60
C ILE A 213 3.93 5.28 -13.77
N PHE A 214 4.97 5.57 -12.98
CA PHE A 214 6.24 4.86 -13.04
C PHE A 214 6.07 3.38 -12.70
N PHE A 215 5.40 3.06 -11.58
CA PHE A 215 5.21 1.67 -11.17
C PHE A 215 4.28 0.91 -12.14
N SER A 216 3.28 1.54 -12.74
CA SER A 216 2.45 0.88 -13.76
C SER A 216 3.25 0.52 -15.01
N SER A 217 4.17 1.40 -15.44
CA SER A 217 5.15 1.14 -16.50
C SER A 217 6.08 -0.02 -16.14
N LEU A 218 6.67 0.03 -14.94
CA LEU A 218 7.58 -1.00 -14.44
C LEU A 218 6.90 -2.37 -14.35
N MET A 219 5.71 -2.43 -13.76
CA MET A 219 4.95 -3.67 -13.64
C MET A 219 4.61 -4.26 -15.00
N SER A 220 4.16 -3.43 -15.96
CA SER A 220 3.87 -3.88 -17.32
C SER A 220 5.11 -4.45 -18.02
N LEU A 221 6.27 -3.80 -17.82
CA LEU A 221 7.55 -4.30 -18.30
C LEU A 221 7.91 -5.66 -17.65
N LEU A 222 7.79 -5.79 -16.32
CA LEU A 222 8.10 -7.04 -15.61
C LEU A 222 7.17 -8.20 -16.03
N TYR A 223 5.90 -7.90 -16.32
CA TYR A 223 4.98 -8.88 -16.94
C TYR A 223 5.40 -9.24 -18.36
N HIS A 224 5.80 -8.27 -19.19
CA HIS A 224 6.26 -8.58 -20.55
C HIS A 224 7.51 -9.47 -20.53
N LEU A 225 8.42 -9.24 -19.58
CA LEU A 225 9.67 -9.99 -19.42
C LEU A 225 9.49 -11.38 -18.81
N GLY A 226 8.34 -11.69 -18.21
CA GLY A 226 8.08 -13.01 -17.61
C GLY A 226 8.41 -13.10 -16.11
N VAL A 227 8.89 -12.02 -15.48
CA VAL A 227 9.32 -12.01 -14.07
C VAL A 227 8.12 -12.21 -13.15
N MET A 228 7.06 -11.43 -13.38
CA MET A 228 5.85 -11.50 -12.55
C MET A 228 5.18 -12.86 -12.64
N GLN A 229 5.20 -13.50 -13.81
CA GLN A 229 4.63 -14.82 -14.01
C GLN A 229 5.34 -15.88 -13.16
N ILE A 230 6.66 -15.78 -12.99
CA ILE A 230 7.41 -16.72 -12.13
C ILE A 230 6.97 -16.54 -10.68
N LEU A 231 6.92 -15.29 -10.18
CA LEU A 231 6.52 -14.99 -8.81
C LEU A 231 5.08 -15.42 -8.52
N VAL A 232 4.15 -15.02 -9.39
CA VAL A 232 2.73 -15.34 -9.28
C VAL A 232 2.49 -16.85 -9.35
N ARG A 233 3.12 -17.57 -10.30
CA ARG A 233 3.01 -19.03 -10.38
C ARG A 233 3.60 -19.73 -9.16
N GLY A 234 4.71 -19.23 -8.62
CA GLY A 234 5.32 -19.77 -7.41
C GLY A 234 4.36 -19.70 -6.21
N MET A 235 3.79 -18.51 -5.96
CA MET A 235 2.83 -18.34 -4.86
C MET A 235 1.53 -19.11 -5.09
N ALA A 236 1.01 -19.08 -6.32
CA ALA A 236 -0.19 -19.85 -6.66
C ALA A 236 0.04 -21.35 -6.47
N TRP A 237 1.22 -21.87 -6.80
CA TRP A 237 1.56 -23.28 -6.59
C TRP A 237 1.58 -23.65 -5.10
N VAL A 238 2.18 -22.81 -4.23
CA VAL A 238 2.17 -23.04 -2.78
C VAL A 238 0.74 -23.07 -2.23
N MET A 239 -0.08 -22.08 -2.58
CA MET A 239 -1.47 -22.00 -2.13
C MET A 239 -2.31 -23.16 -2.68
N GLN A 240 -2.19 -23.49 -3.97
CA GLN A 240 -2.97 -24.57 -4.58
C GLN A 240 -2.59 -25.93 -3.97
N LYS A 241 -1.30 -26.18 -3.73
CA LYS A 241 -0.83 -27.45 -3.17
C LYS A 241 -1.33 -27.66 -1.73
N THR A 242 -1.32 -26.60 -0.93
CA THR A 242 -1.72 -26.64 0.47
C THR A 242 -3.25 -26.60 0.61
N MET A 243 -3.89 -25.55 0.10
CA MET A 243 -5.32 -25.25 0.28
C MET A 243 -6.24 -26.10 -0.61
N ARG A 244 -5.76 -26.61 -1.76
CA ARG A 244 -6.55 -27.36 -2.77
C ARG A 244 -7.76 -26.59 -3.31
N THR A 245 -7.63 -25.28 -3.44
CA THR A 245 -8.52 -24.42 -4.22
C THR A 245 -8.32 -24.65 -5.73
N SER A 246 -9.26 -24.18 -6.55
CA SER A 246 -9.15 -24.32 -8.01
C SER A 246 -7.95 -23.55 -8.55
N GLY A 247 -7.38 -23.98 -9.69
CA GLY A 247 -6.24 -23.31 -10.29
C GLY A 247 -6.53 -21.85 -10.64
N ALA A 248 -7.71 -21.57 -11.18
CA ALA A 248 -8.07 -20.23 -11.64
C ALA A 248 -8.24 -19.23 -10.48
N GLU A 249 -9.00 -19.58 -9.44
CA GLU A 249 -9.15 -18.66 -8.30
C GLU A 249 -7.83 -18.43 -7.55
N THR A 250 -7.00 -19.48 -7.46
CA THR A 250 -5.70 -19.39 -6.78
C THR A 250 -4.71 -18.54 -7.59
N LEU A 251 -4.70 -18.66 -8.92
CA LEU A 251 -3.86 -17.82 -9.77
C LEU A 251 -4.29 -16.36 -9.70
N SER A 252 -5.60 -16.10 -9.71
CA SER A 252 -6.11 -14.73 -9.54
C SER A 252 -5.69 -14.16 -8.19
N ALA A 253 -5.92 -14.89 -7.08
CA ALA A 253 -5.54 -14.46 -5.74
C ALA A 253 -4.02 -14.21 -5.61
N ALA A 254 -3.18 -15.04 -6.23
CA ALA A 254 -1.73 -14.83 -6.27
C ALA A 254 -1.34 -13.61 -7.14
N GLY A 255 -2.04 -13.39 -8.26
CA GLY A 255 -1.84 -12.22 -9.12
C GLY A 255 -2.18 -10.92 -8.41
N ASN A 256 -3.24 -10.92 -7.62
CA ASN A 256 -3.73 -9.80 -6.81
C ASN A 256 -2.70 -9.24 -5.82
N ILE A 257 -1.65 -10.01 -5.47
CA ILE A 257 -0.54 -9.52 -4.63
C ILE A 257 0.22 -8.37 -5.32
N PHE A 258 0.23 -8.34 -6.65
CA PHE A 258 1.04 -7.39 -7.43
C PHE A 258 0.24 -6.51 -8.37
N VAL A 259 -0.88 -7.01 -8.89
CA VAL A 259 -1.74 -6.27 -9.82
C VAL A 259 -3.13 -6.05 -9.23
N GLY A 260 -3.86 -5.09 -9.78
CA GLY A 260 -5.15 -4.69 -9.24
C GLY A 260 -6.28 -5.67 -9.50
N GLN A 261 -7.44 -5.29 -8.95
CA GLN A 261 -8.68 -6.06 -9.00
C GLN A 261 -9.25 -6.28 -10.40
N THR A 262 -8.81 -5.51 -11.39
CA THR A 262 -9.23 -5.62 -12.80
C THR A 262 -8.24 -6.38 -13.66
N GLU A 263 -6.96 -6.40 -13.27
CA GLU A 263 -5.88 -7.03 -14.04
C GLU A 263 -5.66 -8.48 -13.63
N ALA A 264 -5.74 -8.80 -12.34
CA ALA A 264 -5.55 -10.17 -11.86
C ALA A 264 -6.50 -11.19 -12.52
N PRO A 265 -7.80 -10.88 -12.74
CA PRO A 265 -8.71 -11.78 -13.45
C PRO A 265 -8.32 -12.03 -14.92
N LEU A 266 -7.52 -11.15 -15.55
CA LEU A 266 -7.02 -11.38 -16.92
C LEU A 266 -6.08 -12.58 -17.01
N LEU A 267 -5.38 -12.90 -15.91
CA LEU A 267 -4.53 -14.09 -15.82
C LEU A 267 -5.32 -15.39 -16.00
N VAL A 268 -6.63 -15.33 -15.77
CA VAL A 268 -7.56 -16.47 -15.83
C VAL A 268 -8.75 -16.22 -16.74
N LYS A 269 -8.63 -15.23 -17.65
CA LYS A 269 -9.64 -14.82 -18.62
C LYS A 269 -10.37 -15.99 -19.31
N PRO A 270 -9.70 -17.07 -19.77
CA PRO A 270 -10.38 -18.19 -20.42
C PRO A 270 -11.42 -18.92 -19.55
N PHE A 271 -11.32 -18.82 -18.23
CA PHE A 271 -12.13 -19.57 -17.28
C PHE A 271 -13.24 -18.74 -16.63
N VAL A 272 -13.10 -17.41 -16.59
CA VAL A 272 -14.03 -16.50 -15.86
C VAL A 272 -15.49 -16.73 -16.25
N ALA A 273 -15.78 -16.96 -17.54
CA ALA A 273 -17.14 -17.21 -18.00
C ALA A 273 -17.76 -18.50 -17.43
N ARG A 274 -16.93 -19.49 -17.08
CA ARG A 274 -17.35 -20.85 -16.65
C ARG A 274 -17.09 -21.13 -15.17
N MET A 275 -16.53 -20.17 -14.43
CA MET A 275 -16.29 -20.29 -12.99
C MET A 275 -17.57 -20.55 -12.20
N THR A 276 -17.49 -21.31 -11.11
CA THR A 276 -18.59 -21.39 -10.14
C THR A 276 -18.81 -20.04 -9.46
N ASN A 277 -19.93 -19.86 -8.74
CA ASN A 277 -20.15 -18.63 -7.97
C ASN A 277 -19.17 -18.51 -6.79
N SER A 278 -18.68 -19.62 -6.26
CA SER A 278 -17.65 -19.67 -5.23
C SER A 278 -16.28 -19.26 -5.80
N GLU A 279 -15.92 -19.69 -7.01
CA GLU A 279 -14.71 -19.20 -7.71
C GLU A 279 -14.80 -17.71 -8.04
N LEU A 280 -15.94 -17.22 -8.56
CA LEU A 280 -16.14 -15.78 -8.78
C LEU A 280 -16.05 -14.98 -7.48
N MET A 281 -16.65 -15.48 -6.39
CA MET A 281 -16.55 -14.86 -5.08
C MET A 281 -15.08 -14.75 -4.65
N ALA A 282 -14.28 -15.80 -4.82
CA ALA A 282 -12.86 -15.79 -4.49
C ALA A 282 -12.04 -14.80 -5.34
N VAL A 283 -12.29 -14.74 -6.65
CA VAL A 283 -11.67 -13.77 -7.56
C VAL A 283 -11.99 -12.33 -7.13
N MET A 284 -13.27 -12.03 -6.90
CA MET A 284 -13.69 -10.69 -6.47
C MET A 284 -13.13 -10.31 -5.10
N THR A 285 -13.19 -11.25 -4.14
CA THR A 285 -12.65 -11.05 -2.78
C THR A 285 -11.15 -10.81 -2.81
N GLY A 286 -10.39 -11.56 -3.63
CA GLY A 286 -8.96 -11.32 -3.85
C GLY A 286 -8.70 -9.91 -4.36
N GLY A 287 -9.52 -9.43 -5.30
CA GLY A 287 -9.55 -8.04 -5.77
C GLY A 287 -9.70 -7.01 -4.66
N PHE A 288 -10.63 -7.23 -3.74
CA PHE A 288 -10.92 -6.29 -2.65
C PHE A 288 -9.92 -6.38 -1.49
N ALA A 289 -9.31 -7.54 -1.26
CA ALA A 289 -8.43 -7.80 -0.13
C ALA A 289 -7.00 -7.27 -0.33
N THR A 290 -6.61 -6.95 -1.56
CA THR A 290 -5.25 -6.53 -1.90
C THR A 290 -5.21 -5.15 -2.54
N VAL A 291 -4.00 -4.61 -2.70
CA VAL A 291 -3.72 -3.38 -3.43
C VAL A 291 -2.80 -3.67 -4.62
N ALA A 292 -2.90 -2.88 -5.67
CA ALA A 292 -2.02 -2.97 -6.83
C ALA A 292 -0.63 -2.39 -6.52
N GLY A 293 0.43 -2.92 -7.12
CA GLY A 293 1.80 -2.44 -6.88
C GLY A 293 1.99 -0.94 -7.17
N GLY A 294 1.32 -0.40 -8.20
CA GLY A 294 1.38 1.04 -8.51
C GLY A 294 0.73 1.94 -7.47
N VAL A 295 -0.33 1.44 -6.83
CA VAL A 295 -1.04 2.17 -5.76
C VAL A 295 -0.32 2.00 -4.41
N LEU A 296 0.27 0.82 -4.17
CA LEU A 296 1.13 0.57 -3.01
C LEU A 296 2.28 1.57 -2.92
N ALA A 297 2.94 1.85 -4.05
CA ALA A 297 4.01 2.84 -4.13
C ALA A 297 3.55 4.24 -3.68
N ALA A 298 2.34 4.64 -4.06
CA ALA A 298 1.76 5.90 -3.62
C ALA A 298 1.57 5.95 -2.09
N PHE A 299 1.09 4.86 -1.47
CA PHE A 299 0.95 4.79 -0.01
C PHE A 299 2.29 4.83 0.72
N VAL A 300 3.32 4.18 0.17
CA VAL A 300 4.69 4.32 0.69
C VAL A 300 5.13 5.78 0.62
N GLY A 301 4.96 6.45 -0.52
CA GLY A 301 5.31 7.86 -0.66
C GLY A 301 4.55 8.79 0.31
N MET A 302 3.32 8.45 0.71
CA MET A 302 2.54 9.22 1.69
C MET A 302 3.00 9.02 3.15
N LEU A 303 3.65 7.90 3.46
CA LEU A 303 3.89 7.46 4.83
C LEU A 303 5.36 7.28 5.19
N VAL A 304 6.27 7.16 4.22
CA VAL A 304 7.68 6.83 4.48
C VAL A 304 8.38 7.86 5.37
N ALA A 305 7.95 9.13 5.33
CA ALA A 305 8.44 10.18 6.21
C ALA A 305 8.09 10.00 7.70
N TYR A 306 7.02 9.24 8.00
CA TYR A 306 6.50 9.01 9.35
C TYR A 306 6.67 7.57 9.82
N PHE A 307 6.72 6.64 8.86
CA PHE A 307 6.81 5.20 9.07
C PHE A 307 7.80 4.60 8.06
N PRO A 308 9.10 4.55 8.41
CA PRO A 308 10.17 4.19 7.48
C PRO A 308 10.06 2.79 6.87
N ASP A 309 9.52 1.84 7.63
CA ASP A 309 9.36 0.44 7.21
C ASP A 309 8.03 0.14 6.48
N ILE A 310 7.27 1.19 6.14
CA ILE A 310 5.93 1.06 5.57
C ILE A 310 5.91 0.20 4.30
N ALA A 311 6.93 0.26 3.44
CA ALA A 311 6.93 -0.50 2.20
C ALA A 311 7.00 -2.00 2.47
N GLY A 312 7.84 -2.41 3.42
CA GLY A 312 7.89 -3.79 3.90
C GLY A 312 6.53 -4.24 4.44
N HIS A 313 5.89 -3.42 5.30
CA HIS A 313 4.58 -3.74 5.89
C HIS A 313 3.48 -3.86 4.84
N LEU A 314 3.43 -2.98 3.84
CA LEU A 314 2.46 -3.06 2.75
C LEU A 314 2.69 -4.27 1.83
N ILE A 315 3.94 -4.63 1.54
CA ILE A 315 4.26 -5.87 0.79
C ILE A 315 3.81 -7.10 1.59
N ALA A 316 4.12 -7.13 2.88
CA ALA A 316 3.74 -8.24 3.75
C ALA A 316 2.21 -8.38 3.83
N ALA A 317 1.49 -7.26 3.99
CA ALA A 317 0.04 -7.22 3.95
C ALA A 317 -0.50 -7.78 2.63
N SER A 318 0.01 -7.34 1.47
CA SER A 318 -0.42 -7.85 0.16
C SER A 318 -0.22 -9.36 0.01
N VAL A 319 0.93 -9.90 0.43
CA VAL A 319 1.21 -11.34 0.35
C VAL A 319 0.30 -12.14 1.29
N MET A 320 0.08 -11.65 2.52
CA MET A 320 -0.81 -12.30 3.49
C MET A 320 -2.29 -12.23 3.06
N SER A 321 -2.69 -11.17 2.38
CA SER A 321 -4.08 -10.97 1.94
C SER A 321 -4.53 -11.99 0.89
N ALA A 322 -3.64 -12.58 0.09
CA ALA A 322 -4.03 -13.60 -0.88
C ALA A 322 -4.61 -14.88 -0.24
N PRO A 323 -3.93 -15.58 0.69
CA PRO A 323 -4.54 -16.69 1.41
C PRO A 323 -5.69 -16.23 2.32
N ALA A 324 -5.65 -15.02 2.90
CA ALA A 324 -6.77 -14.48 3.69
C ALA A 324 -8.05 -14.34 2.86
N ALA A 325 -7.93 -13.81 1.65
CA ALA A 325 -9.03 -13.64 0.71
C ALA A 325 -9.67 -14.99 0.37
N LEU A 326 -8.86 -16.01 0.09
CA LEU A 326 -9.36 -17.37 -0.16
C LEU A 326 -10.09 -17.95 1.06
N VAL A 327 -9.56 -17.74 2.27
CA VAL A 327 -10.22 -18.19 3.51
C VAL A 327 -11.59 -17.54 3.66
N ILE A 328 -11.66 -16.21 3.63
CA ILE A 328 -12.92 -15.51 3.88
C ILE A 328 -13.92 -15.76 2.75
N ALA A 329 -13.47 -15.75 1.49
CA ALA A 329 -14.33 -16.05 0.35
C ALA A 329 -14.96 -17.44 0.46
N LYS A 330 -14.16 -18.46 0.79
CA LYS A 330 -14.64 -19.85 0.91
C LYS A 330 -15.43 -20.12 2.19
N ILE A 331 -15.30 -19.30 3.23
CA ILE A 331 -16.22 -19.34 4.37
C ILE A 331 -17.57 -18.73 3.96
N MET A 332 -17.56 -17.56 3.33
CA MET A 332 -18.78 -16.80 3.02
C MET A 332 -19.59 -17.40 1.86
N VAL A 333 -18.92 -17.91 0.82
CA VAL A 333 -19.54 -18.63 -0.30
C VAL A 333 -18.72 -19.91 -0.55
N PRO A 334 -19.00 -20.99 0.19
CA PRO A 334 -18.30 -22.26 0.01
C PRO A 334 -18.56 -22.88 -1.36
N GLU A 335 -17.62 -23.71 -1.82
CA GLU A 335 -17.74 -24.40 -3.11
C GLU A 335 -18.93 -25.36 -3.14
N ASP A 336 -19.80 -25.20 -4.14
CA ASP A 336 -21.00 -26.00 -4.31
C ASP A 336 -21.14 -26.67 -5.68
N GLY A 337 -20.18 -26.45 -6.58
CA GLY A 337 -20.05 -27.13 -7.88
C GLY A 337 -18.67 -27.76 -8.08
N ASP A 338 -18.41 -28.20 -9.31
CA ASP A 338 -17.13 -28.79 -9.73
C ASP A 338 -16.32 -27.80 -10.58
N PRO A 339 -15.25 -27.20 -10.05
CA PRO A 339 -14.40 -26.27 -10.79
C PRO A 339 -13.69 -26.93 -11.98
N GLU A 340 -13.71 -26.30 -13.15
CA GLU A 340 -13.01 -26.77 -14.35
C GLU A 340 -11.50 -26.93 -14.12
N THR A 341 -10.93 -26.08 -13.26
CA THR A 341 -9.49 -26.05 -12.96
C THR A 341 -9.12 -26.74 -11.64
N ALA A 342 -9.97 -27.65 -11.13
CA ALA A 342 -9.74 -28.35 -9.87
C ALA A 342 -8.46 -29.22 -9.88
N THR A 343 -8.06 -29.75 -11.04
CA THR A 343 -6.94 -30.70 -11.18
C THR A 343 -5.57 -30.05 -11.42
N GLY A 344 -5.50 -28.73 -11.58
CA GLY A 344 -4.23 -28.04 -11.83
C GLY A 344 -4.32 -26.94 -12.88
N MET A 345 -3.18 -26.33 -13.17
CA MET A 345 -3.09 -25.09 -13.93
C MET A 345 -2.04 -25.21 -15.05
N ALA A 346 -2.45 -24.99 -16.30
CA ALA A 346 -1.56 -24.66 -17.40
C ALA A 346 -2.20 -23.48 -18.15
N VAL A 347 -2.01 -22.27 -17.62
CA VAL A 347 -2.46 -21.04 -18.26
C VAL A 347 -1.23 -20.23 -18.62
N ASP A 348 -0.95 -20.13 -19.91
CA ASP A 348 -0.01 -19.14 -20.41
C ASP A 348 -0.78 -17.84 -20.64
N PRO A 349 -0.47 -16.77 -19.89
CA PRO A 349 -1.12 -15.49 -20.11
C PRO A 349 -0.81 -15.00 -21.54
N GLU A 350 -1.82 -14.43 -22.21
CA GLU A 350 -1.64 -13.80 -23.52
C GLU A 350 -0.59 -12.69 -23.42
N LYS A 351 0.37 -12.66 -24.35
CA LYS A 351 1.31 -11.54 -24.44
C LYS A 351 0.57 -10.32 -24.97
N ARG A 352 0.37 -9.33 -24.10
CA ARG A 352 -0.34 -8.09 -24.43
C ARG A 352 0.49 -7.12 -25.28
N PHE A 353 1.80 -7.08 -25.08
CA PHE A 353 2.72 -6.13 -25.73
C PHE A 353 3.71 -6.84 -26.66
N VAL A 354 4.13 -6.14 -27.71
CA VAL A 354 5.01 -6.69 -28.76
C VAL A 354 6.47 -6.72 -28.31
N ASN A 355 6.90 -5.72 -27.53
CA ASN A 355 8.26 -5.59 -27.01
C ASN A 355 8.29 -4.84 -25.67
N SER A 356 9.47 -4.76 -25.04
CA SER A 356 9.67 -4.12 -23.74
C SER A 356 9.34 -2.62 -23.71
N ILE A 357 9.63 -1.89 -24.79
CA ILE A 357 9.35 -0.44 -24.86
C ILE A 357 7.85 -0.23 -24.98
N ASP A 358 7.18 -1.01 -25.82
CA ASP A 358 5.72 -1.05 -25.95
C ASP A 358 5.04 -1.37 -24.60
N ALA A 359 5.58 -2.34 -23.85
CA ALA A 359 5.08 -2.67 -22.51
C ALA A 359 5.25 -1.53 -21.50
N ALA A 360 6.41 -0.87 -21.48
CA ALA A 360 6.65 0.27 -20.60
C ALA A 360 5.75 1.46 -20.98
N ALA A 361 5.64 1.79 -22.27
CA ALA A 361 4.81 2.89 -22.76
C ALA A 361 3.32 2.65 -22.50
N GLY A 362 2.83 1.43 -22.77
CA GLY A 362 1.45 1.04 -22.46
C GLY A 362 1.15 1.10 -20.96
N GLY A 363 2.07 0.58 -20.14
CA GLY A 363 1.95 0.67 -18.68
C GLY A 363 1.97 2.10 -18.14
N ALA A 364 2.77 2.99 -18.73
CA ALA A 364 2.77 4.42 -18.38
C ALA A 364 1.44 5.10 -18.74
N ALA A 365 0.86 4.79 -19.91
CA ALA A 365 -0.44 5.34 -20.32
C ALA A 365 -1.58 4.86 -19.39
N GLU A 366 -1.58 3.58 -19.02
CA GLU A 366 -2.52 3.02 -18.03
C GLU A 366 -2.33 3.67 -16.66
N GLY A 367 -1.08 3.82 -16.23
CA GLY A 367 -0.74 4.50 -14.97
C GLY A 367 -1.15 5.97 -14.96
N LEU A 368 -1.02 6.70 -16.07
CA LEU A 368 -1.48 8.08 -16.19
C LEU A 368 -2.99 8.18 -16.03
N GLN A 369 -3.75 7.31 -16.70
CA GLN A 369 -5.19 7.29 -16.56
C GLN A 369 -5.59 6.97 -15.11
N LEU A 370 -4.91 6.01 -14.47
CA LEU A 370 -5.12 5.69 -13.06
C LEU A 370 -4.81 6.89 -12.15
N ALA A 371 -3.68 7.57 -12.34
CA ALA A 371 -3.28 8.73 -11.57
C ALA A 371 -4.29 9.89 -11.69
N LEU A 372 -4.77 10.19 -12.91
CA LEU A 372 -5.80 11.19 -13.13
C LEU A 372 -7.13 10.82 -12.45
N ASN A 373 -7.53 9.55 -12.55
CA ASN A 373 -8.73 9.07 -11.88
C ASN A 373 -8.60 9.20 -10.35
N VAL A 374 -7.45 8.85 -9.77
CA VAL A 374 -7.18 9.00 -8.34
C VAL A 374 -7.21 10.47 -7.92
N GLY A 375 -6.52 11.36 -8.64
CA GLY A 375 -6.52 12.79 -8.32
C GLY A 375 -7.91 13.42 -8.38
N ALA A 376 -8.67 13.14 -9.45
CA ALA A 376 -10.04 13.62 -9.60
C ALA A 376 -10.99 13.06 -8.53
N MET A 377 -10.86 11.76 -8.23
CA MET A 377 -11.63 11.07 -7.20
C MET A 377 -11.39 11.69 -5.81
N LEU A 378 -10.12 11.89 -5.43
CA LEU A 378 -9.76 12.45 -4.13
C LEU A 378 -10.29 13.86 -3.94
N LEU A 379 -10.11 14.73 -4.95
CA LEU A 379 -10.65 16.08 -4.93
C LEU A 379 -12.17 16.06 -4.69
N ALA A 380 -12.90 15.24 -5.45
CA ALA A 380 -14.35 15.16 -5.34
C ALA A 380 -14.81 14.61 -3.98
N PHE A 381 -14.24 13.51 -3.51
CA PHE A 381 -14.69 12.88 -2.28
C PHE A 381 -14.30 13.65 -1.03
N ILE A 382 -13.11 14.26 -0.97
CA ILE A 382 -12.73 15.11 0.17
C ILE A 382 -13.70 16.30 0.28
N ALA A 383 -14.04 16.94 -0.85
CA ALA A 383 -15.02 18.03 -0.86
C ALA A 383 -16.42 17.56 -0.43
N LEU A 384 -16.86 16.38 -0.89
CA LEU A 384 -18.14 15.80 -0.48
C LEU A 384 -18.18 15.44 1.00
N ILE A 385 -17.11 14.88 1.55
CA ILE A 385 -16.98 14.56 2.97
C ILE A 385 -17.05 15.85 3.79
N ALA A 386 -16.31 16.89 3.42
CA ALA A 386 -16.36 18.18 4.09
C ALA A 386 -17.79 18.78 4.10
N MET A 387 -18.51 18.68 2.97
CA MET A 387 -19.91 19.11 2.87
C MET A 387 -20.84 18.26 3.76
N ILE A 388 -20.66 16.93 3.77
CA ILE A 388 -21.44 16.02 4.62
C ILE A 388 -21.17 16.32 6.10
N ASN A 389 -19.91 16.52 6.50
CA ASN A 389 -19.51 16.85 7.86
C ASN A 389 -20.09 18.19 8.32
N ALA A 390 -20.14 19.20 7.44
CA ALA A 390 -20.83 20.46 7.75
C ALA A 390 -22.32 20.23 8.04
N GLY A 391 -22.99 19.36 7.27
CA GLY A 391 -24.38 18.98 7.52
C GLY A 391 -24.57 18.16 8.81
N ILE A 392 -23.69 17.19 9.07
CA ILE A 392 -23.73 16.36 10.29
C ILE A 392 -23.47 17.21 11.52
N GLY A 393 -22.46 18.09 11.50
CA GLY A 393 -22.17 19.00 12.62
C GLY A 393 -23.30 19.99 12.88
N TRP A 394 -23.95 20.50 11.82
CA TRP A 394 -25.16 21.33 11.97
C TRP A 394 -26.29 20.57 12.66
N MET A 395 -26.54 19.30 12.27
CA MET A 395 -27.53 18.44 12.94
C MET A 395 -27.12 18.10 14.38
N GLY A 396 -25.83 17.81 14.60
CA GLY A 396 -25.24 17.51 15.89
C GLY A 396 -25.39 18.67 16.88
N GLY A 397 -25.33 19.91 16.39
CA GLY A 397 -25.62 21.10 17.18
C GLY A 397 -27.00 21.09 17.85
N PHE A 398 -28.03 20.50 17.24
CA PHE A 398 -29.37 20.40 17.85
C PHE A 398 -29.42 19.43 19.04
N VAL A 399 -28.49 18.47 19.12
CA VAL A 399 -28.40 17.48 20.19
C VAL A 399 -27.20 17.74 21.13
N GLY A 400 -26.52 18.88 20.98
CA GLY A 400 -25.41 19.29 21.83
C GLY A 400 -24.03 18.74 21.43
N TYR A 401 -23.88 18.19 20.23
CA TYR A 401 -22.64 17.61 19.69
C TYR A 401 -22.26 18.23 18.33
N PRO A 402 -21.91 19.52 18.26
CA PRO A 402 -21.58 20.20 17.00
C PRO A 402 -20.33 19.64 16.29
N GLU A 403 -19.45 18.94 17.00
CA GLU A 403 -18.26 18.26 16.50
C GLU A 403 -18.55 16.93 15.80
N LEU A 404 -19.82 16.52 15.71
CA LEU A 404 -20.20 15.27 15.06
C LEU A 404 -19.82 15.30 13.57
N SER A 405 -19.13 14.26 13.13
CA SER A 405 -18.70 14.09 11.74
C SER A 405 -18.96 12.66 11.24
N LEU A 406 -18.87 12.45 9.93
CA LEU A 406 -18.97 11.13 9.32
C LEU A 406 -17.90 10.20 9.87
N GLU A 407 -16.66 10.69 10.00
CA GLU A 407 -15.53 9.97 10.56
C GLU A 407 -15.84 9.53 11.99
N LEU A 408 -16.33 10.42 12.86
CA LEU A 408 -16.61 10.09 14.25
C LEU A 408 -17.71 9.02 14.38
N ILE A 409 -18.75 9.09 13.55
CA ILE A 409 -19.83 8.09 13.52
C ILE A 409 -19.29 6.72 13.12
N LEU A 410 -18.49 6.67 12.05
CA LEU A 410 -17.87 5.42 11.59
C LEU A 410 -16.82 4.91 12.58
N GLY A 411 -16.08 5.83 13.21
CA GLY A 411 -15.08 5.58 14.23
C GLY A 411 -15.66 4.84 15.41
N TRP A 412 -16.72 5.35 16.02
CA TRP A 412 -17.41 4.64 17.11
C TRP A 412 -18.04 3.32 16.66
N GLY A 413 -18.56 3.25 15.43
CA GLY A 413 -19.13 2.02 14.89
C GLY A 413 -18.11 0.89 14.70
N LEU A 414 -16.88 1.22 14.32
CA LEU A 414 -15.82 0.25 14.01
C LEU A 414 -14.74 0.13 15.10
N ALA A 415 -14.72 1.02 16.10
CA ALA A 415 -13.79 0.96 17.24
C ALA A 415 -13.77 -0.40 17.94
N PRO A 416 -14.90 -1.10 18.20
CA PRO A 416 -14.86 -2.43 18.81
C PRO A 416 -14.08 -3.45 17.96
N LEU A 417 -14.21 -3.36 16.63
CA LEU A 417 -13.47 -4.23 15.71
C LEU A 417 -12.00 -3.86 15.67
N ALA A 418 -11.67 -2.56 15.59
CA ALA A 418 -10.28 -2.07 15.66
C ALA A 418 -9.58 -2.55 16.93
N TRP A 419 -10.23 -2.39 18.08
CA TRP A 419 -9.74 -2.86 19.37
C TRP A 419 -9.52 -4.38 19.37
N LEU A 420 -10.47 -5.17 18.86
CA LEU A 420 -10.32 -6.62 18.74
C LEU A 420 -9.15 -7.05 17.84
N MET A 421 -8.81 -6.27 16.80
CA MET A 421 -7.63 -6.56 15.97
C MET A 421 -6.31 -6.35 16.72
N GLY A 422 -6.32 -5.61 17.84
CA GLY A 422 -5.15 -5.36 18.67
C GLY A 422 -4.80 -3.88 18.83
N VAL A 423 -5.56 -2.95 18.22
CA VAL A 423 -5.42 -1.50 18.42
C VAL A 423 -5.70 -1.15 19.88
N THR A 424 -4.98 -0.18 20.44
CA THR A 424 -5.26 0.30 21.80
C THR A 424 -6.57 1.07 21.85
N TRP A 425 -7.20 1.14 23.03
CA TRP A 425 -8.53 1.73 23.13
C TRP A 425 -8.52 3.24 22.85
N THR A 426 -7.43 3.92 23.22
CA THR A 426 -7.16 5.34 22.92
C THR A 426 -7.22 5.61 21.42
N ASP A 427 -6.65 4.71 20.62
CA ASP A 427 -6.56 4.84 19.17
C ASP A 427 -7.74 4.19 18.43
N ALA A 428 -8.57 3.39 19.12
CA ALA A 428 -9.58 2.55 18.49
C ALA A 428 -10.62 3.35 17.69
N VAL A 429 -11.00 4.53 18.16
CA VAL A 429 -11.93 5.41 17.44
C VAL A 429 -11.26 5.98 16.19
N ALA A 430 -10.02 6.45 16.29
CA ALA A 430 -9.28 6.99 15.15
C ALA A 430 -9.05 5.91 14.08
N VAL A 431 -8.58 4.72 14.45
CA VAL A 431 -8.42 3.59 13.51
C VAL A 431 -9.77 3.12 12.97
N GLY A 432 -10.82 3.11 13.79
CA GLY A 432 -12.20 2.85 13.35
C GLY A 432 -12.65 3.85 12.27
N SER A 433 -12.32 5.13 12.42
CA SER A 433 -12.65 6.18 11.45
C SER A 433 -11.94 5.92 10.12
N LEU A 434 -10.66 5.55 10.16
CA LEU A 434 -9.88 5.18 8.97
C LEU A 434 -10.48 3.96 8.25
N MET A 435 -10.84 2.90 8.99
CA MET A 435 -11.51 1.72 8.44
C MET A 435 -12.86 2.07 7.80
N GLY A 436 -13.58 3.01 8.44
CA GLY A 436 -14.83 3.57 7.95
C GLY A 436 -14.65 4.29 6.63
N LEU A 437 -13.81 5.32 6.63
CA LEU A 437 -13.43 6.12 5.45
C LEU A 437 -13.01 5.23 4.29
N LYS A 438 -12.17 4.24 4.55
CA LYS A 438 -11.77 3.22 3.56
C LYS A 438 -12.99 2.57 2.91
N THR A 439 -13.95 2.12 3.73
CA THR A 439 -15.11 1.36 3.27
C THR A 439 -16.11 2.23 2.49
N VAL A 440 -16.42 3.43 3.00
CA VAL A 440 -17.41 4.32 2.35
C VAL A 440 -16.86 5.06 1.15
N VAL A 441 -15.56 5.39 1.16
CA VAL A 441 -14.92 6.23 0.15
C VAL A 441 -13.90 5.39 -0.61
N ASN A 442 -12.68 5.26 -0.07
CA ASN A 442 -11.61 4.39 -0.56
C ASN A 442 -10.41 4.44 0.39
N GLU A 443 -9.50 3.50 0.19
CA GLU A 443 -8.24 3.37 0.91
C GLU A 443 -7.27 4.55 0.71
N PHE A 444 -7.29 5.25 -0.43
CA PHE A 444 -6.44 6.43 -0.64
C PHE A 444 -6.78 7.57 0.33
N VAL A 445 -8.07 7.89 0.50
CA VAL A 445 -8.51 8.90 1.48
C VAL A 445 -8.13 8.47 2.88
N ALA A 446 -8.28 7.18 3.21
CA ALA A 446 -7.90 6.66 4.52
C ALA A 446 -6.38 6.74 4.77
N PHE A 447 -5.54 6.41 3.78
CA PHE A 447 -4.08 6.52 3.92
C PHE A 447 -3.62 7.98 3.99
N LEU A 448 -4.26 8.89 3.26
CA LEU A 448 -3.99 10.32 3.37
C LEU A 448 -4.34 10.85 4.78
N GLN A 449 -5.51 10.47 5.31
CA GLN A 449 -5.90 10.84 6.67
C GLN A 449 -4.96 10.23 7.72
N LEU A 450 -4.50 8.99 7.50
CA LEU A 450 -3.48 8.38 8.37
C LEU A 450 -2.19 9.19 8.34
N SER A 451 -1.70 9.58 7.16
CA SER A 451 -0.51 10.44 7.01
C SER A 451 -0.66 11.77 7.77
N THR A 452 -1.84 12.41 7.69
CA THR A 452 -2.12 13.63 8.47
C THR A 452 -2.08 13.38 9.98
N ILE A 453 -2.71 12.31 10.47
CA ILE A 453 -2.71 11.97 11.90
C ILE A 453 -1.28 11.72 12.41
N LEU A 454 -0.44 11.03 11.61
CA LEU A 454 0.95 10.79 11.98
C LEU A 454 1.78 12.09 12.00
N GLY A 455 1.55 13.00 11.05
CA GLY A 455 2.19 14.30 11.01
C GLY A 455 1.87 15.19 12.21
N GLU A 456 0.74 14.95 12.87
CA GLU A 456 0.34 15.61 14.13
C GLU A 456 0.88 14.89 15.39
N GLY A 457 1.73 13.86 15.22
CA GLY A 457 2.26 13.04 16.32
C GLY A 457 1.25 12.03 16.89
N GLY A 458 0.18 11.72 16.14
CA GLY A 458 -0.91 10.86 16.58
C GLY A 458 -0.70 9.37 16.33
N LEU A 459 -1.33 8.54 17.17
CA LEU A 459 -1.34 7.07 17.21
C LEU A 459 -0.07 6.41 17.77
N GLU A 460 -0.29 5.35 18.54
CA GLU A 460 0.79 4.48 19.02
C GLU A 460 1.35 3.62 17.88
N PRO A 461 2.66 3.30 17.87
CA PRO A 461 3.31 2.58 16.76
C PRO A 461 2.60 1.27 16.37
N ARG A 462 2.14 0.51 17.38
CA ARG A 462 1.33 -0.70 17.17
C ARG A 462 0.05 -0.43 16.40
N SER A 463 -0.68 0.62 16.79
CA SER A 463 -1.94 1.02 16.16
C SER A 463 -1.73 1.43 14.71
N VAL A 464 -0.62 2.11 14.41
CA VAL A 464 -0.24 2.47 13.04
C VAL A 464 -0.03 1.22 12.19
N ILE A 465 0.73 0.23 12.66
CA ILE A 465 0.96 -1.00 11.89
C ILE A 465 -0.35 -1.75 11.64
N ILE A 466 -1.18 -1.91 12.66
CA ILE A 466 -2.48 -2.60 12.52
C ILE A 466 -3.38 -1.83 11.54
N ALA A 467 -3.42 -0.50 11.63
CA ALA A 467 -4.16 0.35 10.70
C ALA A 467 -3.65 0.16 9.26
N THR A 468 -2.34 0.19 9.02
CA THR A 468 -1.73 -0.05 7.70
C THR A 468 -2.24 -1.35 7.07
N TYR A 469 -2.27 -2.45 7.83
CA TYR A 469 -2.74 -3.74 7.31
C TYR A 469 -4.26 -3.74 7.07
N ALA A 470 -5.04 -3.12 7.97
CA ALA A 470 -6.49 -3.04 7.84
C ALA A 470 -6.92 -2.18 6.64
N LEU A 471 -6.14 -1.15 6.33
CA LEU A 471 -6.36 -0.24 5.21
C LEU A 471 -5.87 -0.80 3.87
N SER A 472 -4.90 -1.72 3.88
CA SER A 472 -4.32 -2.34 2.67
C SER A 472 -5.32 -3.28 1.96
N GLY A 473 -6.21 -2.70 1.15
CA GLY A 473 -7.10 -3.42 0.24
C GLY A 473 -8.15 -2.51 -0.41
N PHE A 474 -8.56 -2.85 -1.64
CA PHE A 474 -9.57 -2.10 -2.40
C PHE A 474 -11.03 -2.26 -1.96
N ALA A 475 -11.28 -2.83 -0.77
CA ALA A 475 -12.62 -3.11 -0.26
C ALA A 475 -13.42 -1.83 0.09
N ASN A 476 -14.12 -1.28 -0.91
CA ASN A 476 -14.97 -0.10 -0.81
C ASN A 476 -16.12 -0.13 -1.84
N PHE A 477 -17.15 0.71 -1.65
CA PHE A 477 -18.34 0.68 -2.53
C PHE A 477 -18.03 1.03 -3.99
N SER A 478 -17.08 1.93 -4.24
CA SER A 478 -16.70 2.33 -5.61
C SER A 478 -16.04 1.17 -6.37
N SER A 479 -15.22 0.37 -5.67
CA SER A 479 -14.55 -0.80 -6.21
C SER A 479 -15.53 -1.90 -6.66
N ILE A 480 -16.75 -1.96 -6.12
CA ILE A 480 -17.80 -2.87 -6.64
C ILE A 480 -18.09 -2.55 -8.10
N ALA A 481 -18.28 -1.27 -8.44
CA ALA A 481 -18.53 -0.86 -9.82
C ALA A 481 -17.32 -1.14 -10.72
N ILE A 482 -16.09 -0.93 -10.22
CA ILE A 482 -14.85 -1.22 -10.92
C ILE A 482 -14.75 -2.72 -11.26
N GLN A 483 -15.00 -3.62 -10.31
CA GLN A 483 -14.96 -5.06 -10.56
C GLN A 483 -16.08 -5.53 -11.49
N ILE A 484 -17.31 -5.02 -11.34
CA ILE A 484 -18.41 -5.34 -12.26
C ILE A 484 -18.08 -4.89 -13.69
N GLY A 485 -17.46 -3.72 -13.84
CA GLY A 485 -16.99 -3.19 -15.12
C GLY A 485 -15.85 -4.02 -15.72
N GLY A 486 -14.77 -4.21 -14.97
CA GLY A 486 -13.57 -4.90 -15.43
C GLY A 486 -13.81 -6.40 -15.65
N ILE A 487 -14.26 -7.12 -14.63
CA ILE A 487 -14.51 -8.57 -14.74
C ILE A 487 -15.70 -8.83 -15.67
N GLY A 488 -16.73 -7.99 -15.64
CA GLY A 488 -17.85 -8.08 -16.58
C GLY A 488 -17.46 -7.80 -18.02
N GLY A 489 -16.40 -7.03 -18.27
CA GLY A 489 -15.80 -6.88 -19.60
C GLY A 489 -15.10 -8.15 -20.09
N ILE A 490 -14.55 -8.95 -19.18
CA ILE A 490 -13.93 -10.25 -19.48
C ILE A 490 -14.98 -11.31 -19.78
N ALA A 491 -16.05 -11.36 -18.97
CA ALA A 491 -17.15 -12.32 -19.11
C ALA A 491 -18.52 -11.62 -19.02
N PRO A 492 -19.02 -11.03 -20.12
CA PRO A 492 -20.28 -10.28 -20.12
C PRO A 492 -21.49 -11.08 -19.64
N SER A 493 -21.52 -12.40 -19.89
CA SER A 493 -22.57 -13.32 -19.43
C SER A 493 -22.66 -13.45 -17.92
N ARG A 494 -21.60 -13.11 -17.18
CA ARG A 494 -21.52 -13.23 -15.71
C ARG A 494 -21.76 -11.91 -14.98
N ARG A 495 -22.04 -10.81 -15.69
CA ARG A 495 -22.24 -9.48 -15.08
C ARG A 495 -23.33 -9.46 -14.00
N GLN A 496 -24.40 -10.24 -14.18
CA GLN A 496 -25.46 -10.36 -13.18
C GLN A 496 -24.99 -11.06 -11.89
N ASP A 497 -24.16 -12.09 -12.01
CA ASP A 497 -23.60 -12.80 -10.85
C ASP A 497 -22.62 -11.91 -10.08
N LEU A 498 -21.73 -11.20 -10.80
CA LEU A 498 -20.81 -10.22 -10.22
C LEU A 498 -21.57 -9.13 -9.43
N SER A 499 -22.67 -8.63 -9.99
CA SER A 499 -23.50 -7.62 -9.31
C SER A 499 -24.17 -8.16 -8.05
N ARG A 500 -24.64 -9.42 -8.05
CA ARG A 500 -25.22 -10.06 -6.85
C ARG A 500 -24.17 -10.35 -5.78
N LEU A 501 -22.95 -10.70 -6.18
CA LEU A 501 -21.85 -11.01 -5.27
C LEU A 501 -21.13 -9.76 -4.74
N GLY A 502 -21.18 -8.63 -5.47
CA GLY A 502 -20.37 -7.43 -5.22
C GLY A 502 -20.29 -6.97 -3.77
N LEU A 503 -21.44 -6.74 -3.13
CA LEU A 503 -21.46 -6.31 -1.72
C LEU A 503 -20.85 -7.38 -0.78
N ARG A 504 -21.17 -8.66 -1.02
CA ARG A 504 -20.66 -9.76 -0.21
C ARG A 504 -19.14 -9.90 -0.37
N ALA A 505 -18.64 -9.81 -1.61
CA ALA A 505 -17.22 -9.88 -1.93
C ALA A 505 -16.44 -8.69 -1.35
N MET A 506 -17.02 -7.49 -1.36
CA MET A 506 -16.42 -6.32 -0.73
C MET A 506 -16.27 -6.51 0.78
N ILE A 507 -17.33 -6.97 1.47
CA ILE A 507 -17.27 -7.29 2.90
C ILE A 507 -16.24 -8.38 3.18
N ALA A 508 -16.19 -9.41 2.33
CA ALA A 508 -15.19 -10.47 2.42
C ALA A 508 -13.76 -9.93 2.30
N GLY A 509 -13.53 -8.98 1.38
CA GLY A 509 -12.24 -8.32 1.20
C GLY A 509 -11.82 -7.52 2.43
N SER A 510 -12.74 -6.76 3.03
CA SER A 510 -12.47 -6.04 4.29
C SER A 510 -12.13 -7.01 5.42
N LEU A 511 -12.89 -8.09 5.59
CA LEU A 511 -12.61 -9.10 6.61
C LEU A 511 -11.26 -9.81 6.37
N ALA A 512 -10.86 -10.00 5.11
CA ALA A 512 -9.55 -10.56 4.78
C ALA A 512 -8.40 -9.60 5.20
N ALA A 513 -8.52 -8.30 4.90
CA ALA A 513 -7.56 -7.29 5.37
C ALA A 513 -7.55 -7.15 6.90
N PHE A 514 -8.71 -7.28 7.56
CA PHE A 514 -8.77 -7.28 9.02
C PHE A 514 -8.15 -8.54 9.63
N MET A 515 -8.27 -9.70 8.95
CA MET A 515 -7.61 -10.93 9.36
C MET A 515 -6.09 -10.78 9.32
N THR A 516 -5.54 -10.19 8.25
CA THR A 516 -4.09 -9.95 8.15
C THR A 516 -3.62 -8.92 9.19
N ALA A 517 -4.37 -7.84 9.41
CA ALA A 517 -4.09 -6.85 10.46
C ALA A 517 -4.10 -7.45 11.86
N THR A 518 -5.04 -8.36 12.12
CA THR A 518 -5.12 -9.05 13.40
C THR A 518 -3.94 -10.00 13.62
N ILE A 519 -3.47 -10.67 12.55
CA ILE A 519 -2.26 -11.49 12.63
C ILE A 519 -1.02 -10.63 12.90
N ALA A 520 -0.90 -9.47 12.26
CA ALA A 520 0.18 -8.52 12.57
C ALA A 520 0.10 -8.08 14.05
N GLY A 521 -1.07 -7.68 14.53
CA GLY A 521 -1.30 -7.33 15.94
C GLY A 521 -1.02 -8.49 16.92
N MET A 522 -1.16 -9.74 16.53
CA MET A 522 -0.82 -10.87 17.40
C MET A 522 0.70 -11.09 17.55
N LEU A 523 1.48 -10.69 16.55
CA LEU A 523 2.92 -10.93 16.49
C LEU A 523 3.76 -9.74 16.95
N LEU A 524 3.22 -8.54 16.88
CA LEU A 524 3.71 -7.38 17.61
C LEU A 524 3.19 -7.52 19.05
#